data_AF-A0A496QYM8-F1
#
_entry.id   AF-A0A496QYM8-F1
#
_cell.length_a   1.000
_cell.length_b   1.000
_cell.length_c   1.000
_cell.angle_alpha   90.00
_cell.angle_beta   90.00
_cell.angle_gamma   90.00
#
_symmetry.space_group_name_H-M   'P 1'
#
loop_
_entity.id
_entity.type
_entity.pdbx_description
1 polymer ?
#
loop_
_entity_poly.entity_id
_entity_poly.type
_entity_poly.pdbx_seq_one_letter_code
_entity_poly.pdbx_strand_id
1 'polypeptide(L)' 'MLQGQLGRIRDVRTGPDGFLYLLTDADNGALYRIEPKG' A
#
# COMPACT_ATOMS: atom_id res chain seq x y z
N MET A 1 -12.67 -1.11 -0.68
CA MET A 1 -12.15 -2.49 -0.83
C MET A 1 -11.01 -2.46 -1.84
N LEU A 2 -9.81 -2.96 -1.47
CA LEU A 2 -8.60 -3.01 -2.33
C LEU A 2 -8.33 -4.41 -2.90
N GLN A 3 -9.28 -5.34 -2.72
CA GLN A 3 -9.08 -6.76 -3.02
C GLN A 3 -8.80 -6.99 -4.50
N GLY A 4 -7.66 -7.63 -4.80
CA GLY A 4 -7.23 -7.96 -6.16
C GLY A 4 -6.62 -6.80 -6.97
N GLN A 5 -6.47 -5.60 -6.40
CA GLN A 5 -6.02 -4.42 -7.17
C GLN A 5 -4.50 -4.24 -7.21
N LEU A 6 -3.79 -4.64 -6.15
CA LEU A 6 -2.37 -4.29 -5.95
C LEU A 6 -1.40 -5.49 -6.03
N GLY A 7 -1.90 -6.71 -6.18
CA GLY A 7 -1.08 -7.93 -6.10
C GLY A 7 -0.68 -8.28 -4.65
N ARG A 8 0.44 -9.00 -4.48
CA ARG A 8 0.94 -9.42 -3.16
C ARG A 8 1.61 -8.25 -2.44
N ILE A 9 1.18 -8.03 -1.21
CA ILE A 9 1.74 -7.00 -0.32
C ILE A 9 2.88 -7.63 0.46
N ARG A 10 4.06 -7.01 0.37
CA ARG A 10 5.26 -7.41 1.12
C ARG A 10 5.31 -6.78 2.49
N ASP A 11 4.94 -5.50 2.56
CA ASP A 11 5.09 -4.72 3.77
C ASP A 11 4.01 -3.64 3.92
N VAL A 12 3.71 -3.32 5.17
CA VAL A 12 2.73 -2.29 5.56
C VAL A 12 3.37 -1.41 6.63
N ARG A 13 3.31 -0.09 6.44
CA ARG A 13 3.82 0.90 7.39
C ARG A 13 2.83 2.03 7.59
N THR A 14 2.78 2.54 8.82
CA THR A 14 2.13 3.83 9.12
C THR A 14 3.17 4.94 8.98
N GLY A 15 2.86 5.96 8.18
CA GLY A 15 3.72 7.13 8.04
C GLY A 15 3.56 8.12 9.20
N PRO A 16 4.53 9.02 9.40
CA PRO A 16 4.42 10.10 10.39
C PRO A 16 3.30 11.11 10.08
N ASP A 17 2.78 11.07 8.84
CA ASP A 17 1.63 11.84 8.38
C ASP A 17 0.27 11.15 8.64
N GLY A 18 0.29 9.97 9.28
CA GLY A 18 -0.90 9.22 9.65
C GLY A 18 -1.50 8.36 8.53
N PHE A 19 -0.89 8.30 7.34
CA PHE A 19 -1.36 7.43 6.25
C PHE A 19 -0.74 6.03 6.33
N LEU A 20 -1.37 5.08 5.62
CA LEU A 20 -0.83 3.74 5.41
C LEU A 20 -0.07 3.67 4.09
N TYR A 21 1.08 3.02 4.12
CA TYR A 21 1.96 2.79 2.99
C TYR A 21 2.11 1.29 2.74
N LEU A 22 1.89 0.87 1.49
CA LEU A 22 1.95 -0.52 1.07
C LEU A 22 3.09 -0.71 0.06
N LEU A 23 3.97 -1.67 0.32
CA LEU A 23 5.00 -2.11 -0.62
C LEU A 23 4.58 -3.42 -1.27
N THR A 24 4.61 -3.48 -2.60
CA THR A 24 4.41 -4.73 -3.35
C THR A 24 5.74 -5.43 -3.64
N ASP A 25 5.71 -6.74 -3.87
CA ASP A 25 6.91 -7.54 -4.20
C ASP A 25 6.97 -8.05 -5.64
N ALA A 26 6.32 -7.35 -6.56
CA ALA A 26 6.59 -7.53 -7.98
C ALA A 26 8.05 -7.16 -8.30
N ASP A 27 8.60 -7.67 -9.40
CA ASP A 27 9.97 -7.36 -9.86
C ASP A 27 10.18 -5.85 -10.01
N ASN A 28 9.16 -5.14 -10.48
CA ASN A 28 9.09 -3.68 -10.45
C ASN A 28 8.08 -3.23 -9.38
N GLY A 29 8.40 -3.51 -8.12
CA GLY A 29 7.55 -3.22 -6.97
C GLY A 29 7.09 -1.76 -6.93
N ALA A 30 5.94 -1.54 -6.30
CA ALA A 30 5.30 -0.24 -6.20
C ALA A 30 5.04 0.12 -4.73
N LEU A 31 5.17 1.41 -4.44
CA LEU A 31 4.81 2.00 -3.16
C LEU A 31 3.50 2.78 -3.32
N TYR A 32 2.47 2.36 -2.57
CA TYR A 32 1.17 3.03 -2.57
C TYR A 32 0.94 3.74 -1.24
N ARG A 33 0.39 4.96 -1.29
CA ARG A 33 -0.22 5.64 -0.14
C ARG A 33 -1.73 5.40 -0.18
N ILE A 34 -2.31 4.98 0.93
CA ILE A 34 -3.75 4.79 1.05
C ILE A 34 -4.37 6.01 1.71
N GLU A 35 -5.34 6.60 1.01
CA GLU A 35 -6.18 7.67 1.54
C GLU A 35 -7.52 7.09 2.02
N PRO A 36 -8.00 7.50 3.21
CA PRO A 36 -9.35 7.17 3.64
C PRO A 36 -10.36 7.67 2.61
N LYS A 37 -11.33 6.82 2.27
CA LYS A 37 -12.55 7.32 1.65
C LYS A 37 -13.34 7.99 2.78
N GLY A 38 -13.60 9.30 2.63
CA GLY A 38 -14.53 10.02 3.50
C GLY A 38 -15.93 9.40 3.49
#